data_AF-A0A944S3A4-F1
#
_entry.id   AF-A0A944S3A4-F1
#
_cell.length_a   1.000
_cell.length_b   1.000
_cell.length_c   1.000
_cell.angle_alpha   90.00
_cell.angle_beta   90.00
_cell.angle_gamma   90.00
#
_symmetry.space_group_name_H-M   'P 1'
#
loop_
_entity.id
_entity.type
_entity.pdbx_description
1 polymer ?
#
loop_
_entity_poly.entity_id
_entity_poly.type
_entity_poly.pdbx_seq_one_letter_code
_entity_poly.pdbx_strand_id
1 'polypeptide(L)'
;MLSPAQRRVFHDEGYFVLPGAVPEAAVRRARRAINHSLGEEGMAKDDLPRMRSQSYCGELRSDAAITDLVTRTSVWTAVESLMGEGAVQPPKGGQIALRFPSAPGTDPGVPRGHLDGLGSGANGMERGVYTRGFTGLAVVL
;
A
#
# COMPACT_ATOMS: atom_id res chain seq x y z
N MET A 1 -8.75 4.14 -18.10
CA MET A 1 -10.11 4.03 -17.55
C MET A 1 -10.48 2.56 -17.48
N LEU A 2 -11.23 2.12 -16.46
CA LEU A 2 -11.60 0.71 -16.32
C LEU A 2 -12.77 0.34 -17.23
N SER A 3 -12.74 -0.86 -17.79
CA SER A 3 -13.83 -1.41 -18.59
C SER A 3 -15.06 -1.73 -17.73
N PRO A 4 -16.28 -1.80 -18.31
CA PRO A 4 -17.47 -2.22 -17.58
C PRO A 4 -17.32 -3.60 -16.92
N ALA A 5 -16.60 -4.52 -17.56
CA ALA A 5 -16.33 -5.85 -17.01
C ALA A 5 -15.43 -5.77 -15.76
N GLN A 6 -14.36 -4.96 -15.79
CA GLN A 6 -13.49 -4.75 -14.62
C GLN A 6 -14.24 -4.13 -13.45
N ARG A 7 -15.12 -3.15 -13.71
CA ARG A 7 -15.95 -2.53 -12.67
C ARG A 7 -16.93 -3.53 -12.05
N ARG A 8 -17.51 -4.42 -12.86
CA ARG A 8 -18.40 -5.48 -12.38
C ARG A 8 -17.67 -6.47 -11.47
N VAL A 9 -16.48 -6.92 -11.88
CA VAL A 9 -15.63 -7.78 -11.03
C VAL A 9 -15.33 -7.10 -9.70
N PHE A 10 -14.94 -5.82 -9.72
CA PHE A 10 -14.69 -5.08 -8.48
C PHE A 10 -15.94 -5.00 -7.58
N HIS A 11 -17.12 -4.75 -8.16
CA HIS A 11 -18.38 -4.72 -7.42
C HIS A 11 -18.73 -6.07 -6.79
N ASP A 12 -18.58 -7.16 -7.53
CA ASP A 12 -19.02 -8.50 -7.12
C ASP A 12 -18.02 -9.18 -6.16
N GLU A 13 -16.71 -9.00 -6.40
CA GLU A 13 -15.63 -9.66 -5.65
C GLU A 13 -14.98 -8.76 -4.59
N GLY A 14 -15.24 -7.44 -4.63
CA GLY A 14 -14.61 -6.45 -3.76
C GLY A 14 -13.16 -6.07 -4.12
N TYR A 15 -12.57 -6.71 -5.14
CA TYR A 15 -11.23 -6.39 -5.65
C TYR A 15 -11.07 -6.80 -7.13
N PHE A 16 -10.02 -6.29 -7.78
CA PHE A 16 -9.55 -6.81 -9.06
C PHE A 16 -8.05 -6.52 -9.22
N VAL A 17 -7.39 -7.19 -10.17
CA VAL A 17 -5.97 -6.97 -10.50
C VAL A 17 -5.86 -6.18 -11.81
N LEU A 18 -5.03 -5.13 -11.80
CA LEU A 18 -4.70 -4.35 -12.99
C LEU A 18 -3.21 -4.54 -13.36
N PRO A 19 -2.89 -5.45 -14.29
CA PRO A 19 -1.51 -5.69 -14.70
C PRO A 19 -0.90 -4.45 -15.36
N GLY A 20 0.38 -4.18 -15.05
CA GLY A 20 1.12 -3.07 -15.65
C GLY A 20 0.62 -1.67 -15.26
N ALA A 21 -0.21 -1.56 -14.23
CA ALA A 21 -0.77 -0.27 -13.81
C ALA A 21 0.31 0.74 -13.41
N VAL A 22 1.40 0.23 -12.83
CA VAL A 22 2.58 0.97 -12.38
C VAL A 22 3.76 0.64 -13.31
N PRO A 23 4.37 1.62 -13.99
CA PRO A 23 5.53 1.39 -14.84
C PRO A 23 6.76 0.93 -14.06
N GLU A 24 7.57 0.06 -14.66
CA GLU A 24 8.82 -0.47 -14.08
C GLU A 24 9.79 0.63 -13.61
N ALA A 25 9.87 1.75 -14.34
CA ALA A 25 10.71 2.88 -13.95
C ALA A 25 10.28 3.50 -12.61
N ALA A 26 8.97 3.60 -12.35
CA ALA A 26 8.43 4.11 -11.10
C ALA A 26 8.71 3.13 -9.95
N VAL A 27 8.52 1.82 -10.21
CA VAL A 27 8.87 0.75 -9.27
C VAL A 27 10.35 0.80 -8.87
N ARG A 28 11.25 0.90 -9.85
CA ARG A 28 12.70 1.00 -9.61
C ARG A 28 13.07 2.24 -8.79
N ARG A 29 12.42 3.38 -9.04
CA ARG A 29 12.63 4.61 -8.27
C ARG A 29 12.21 4.41 -6.81
N ALA A 30 11.02 3.88 -6.55
CA ALA A 30 10.53 3.60 -5.21
C ALA A 30 11.46 2.62 -4.48
N ARG A 31 11.83 1.51 -5.14
CA ARG A 31 12.74 0.50 -4.59
C ARG A 31 14.12 1.07 -4.26
N ARG A 32 14.66 1.97 -5.09
CA ARG A 32 15.94 2.65 -4.80
C ARG A 32 15.84 3.50 -3.54
N ALA A 33 14.76 4.29 -3.40
CA ALA A 33 14.54 5.12 -2.22
C ALA A 33 14.41 4.28 -0.94
N ILE A 34 13.58 3.23 -0.99
CA ILE A 34 13.38 2.29 0.12
C ILE A 34 14.71 1.62 0.52
N ASN A 35 15.46 1.10 -0.45
CA ASN A 35 16.74 0.45 -0.16
C ASN A 35 17.78 1.42 0.41
N HIS A 36 17.80 2.67 -0.05
CA HIS A 36 18.67 3.69 0.53
C HIS A 36 18.31 3.98 1.99
N SER A 37 17.02 4.19 2.29
CA SER A 37 16.53 4.37 3.67
C SER A 37 16.91 3.19 4.57
N LEU A 38 16.67 1.96 4.12
CA LEU A 38 17.03 0.76 4.90
C LEU A 38 18.54 0.66 5.17
N GLY A 39 19.38 1.13 4.25
CA GLY A 39 20.83 1.06 4.37
C GLY A 39 21.44 2.21 5.18
N GLU A 40 20.86 3.40 5.11
CA GLU A 40 21.39 4.63 5.73
C GLU A 40 20.73 4.92 7.09
N GLU A 41 19.39 4.92 7.14
CA GLU A 41 18.62 5.20 8.35
C GLU A 41 18.50 3.95 9.25
N GLY A 42 18.47 2.77 8.61
CA GLY A 42 18.37 1.48 9.30
C GLY A 42 17.00 1.22 9.93
N MET A 43 16.95 0.22 10.82
CA MET A 43 15.73 -0.16 11.56
C MET A 43 16.09 -0.56 13.00
N ALA A 44 15.52 0.13 13.98
CA ALA A 44 15.63 -0.29 15.37
C ALA A 44 14.75 -1.52 15.62
N LYS A 45 15.30 -2.53 16.32
CA LYS A 45 14.57 -3.77 16.63
C LYS A 45 13.28 -3.49 17.42
N ASP A 46 13.33 -2.53 18.33
CA ASP A 46 12.21 -2.16 19.20
C ASP A 46 11.09 -1.44 18.44
N ASP A 47 11.38 -0.87 17.26
CA ASP A 47 10.39 -0.28 16.37
C ASP A 47 9.70 -1.30 15.47
N LEU A 48 10.24 -2.52 15.33
CA LEU A 48 9.69 -3.52 14.41
C LEU A 48 8.20 -3.83 14.64
N PRO A 49 7.68 -3.96 15.88
CA PRO A 49 6.25 -4.15 16.09
C PRO A 49 5.40 -3.03 15.47
N ARG A 50 5.84 -1.77 15.64
CA ARG A 50 5.17 -0.58 15.09
C ARG A 50 5.31 -0.51 13.58
N MET A 51 6.49 -0.76 13.02
CA MET A 51 6.73 -0.74 11.58
C MET A 51 5.90 -1.82 10.87
N ARG A 52 5.75 -3.01 11.48
CA ARG A 52 4.91 -4.11 10.96
C ARG A 52 3.41 -3.77 10.94
N SER A 53 2.93 -3.02 11.92
CA SER A 53 1.52 -2.61 11.99
C SER A 53 1.22 -1.31 11.23
N GLN A 54 2.26 -0.55 10.88
CA GLN A 54 2.18 0.71 10.16
C GLN A 54 3.06 0.63 8.91
N SER A 55 4.12 1.42 8.82
CA SER A 55 5.00 1.48 7.65
C SER A 55 6.46 1.32 8.07
N TYR A 56 7.24 0.63 7.24
CA TYR A 56 8.68 0.80 7.20
C TYR A 56 9.03 2.15 6.56
N CYS A 57 10.26 2.63 6.76
CA CYS A 57 10.78 3.89 6.17
C CYS A 57 9.77 5.04 6.33
N GLY A 58 9.45 5.37 7.58
CA GLY A 58 8.37 6.31 7.91
C GLY A 58 8.53 7.69 7.25
N GLU A 59 9.78 8.11 7.07
CA GLU A 59 10.20 9.33 6.40
C GLU A 59 9.89 9.36 4.89
N LEU A 60 9.79 8.19 4.25
CA LEU A 60 9.49 8.09 2.82
C LEU A 60 7.99 8.06 2.51
N ARG A 61 7.12 7.94 3.51
CA ARG A 61 5.67 7.74 3.28
C ARG A 61 5.06 8.81 2.38
N SER A 62 5.45 10.07 2.56
CA SER A 62 4.99 11.20 1.75
C SER A 62 5.95 11.57 0.61
N ASP A 63 7.05 10.85 0.43
CA ASP A 63 8.01 11.10 -0.65
C ASP A 63 7.36 10.83 -2.01
N ALA A 64 7.73 11.64 -3.00
CA ALA A 64 7.25 11.49 -4.37
C ALA A 64 7.55 10.10 -4.94
N ALA A 65 8.65 9.45 -4.56
CA ALA A 65 8.97 8.08 -4.97
C ALA A 65 7.90 7.07 -4.57
N ILE A 66 7.11 7.37 -3.53
CA ILE A 66 6.01 6.52 -3.06
C ILE A 66 4.67 7.01 -3.58
N THR A 67 4.35 8.29 -3.43
CA THR A 67 3.04 8.82 -3.83
C THR A 67 2.84 8.79 -5.35
N ASP A 68 3.90 8.98 -6.15
CA ASP A 68 3.85 8.94 -7.60
C ASP A 68 3.49 7.55 -8.15
N LEU A 69 3.69 6.46 -7.39
CA LEU A 69 3.26 5.12 -7.79
C LEU A 69 1.75 5.08 -8.09
N VAL A 70 0.99 5.95 -7.42
CA VAL A 70 -0.45 6.13 -7.63
C VAL A 70 -0.72 7.35 -8.51
N THR A 71 -0.28 8.54 -8.09
CA THR A 71 -0.72 9.83 -8.67
C THR A 71 -0.16 10.12 -10.06
N ARG A 72 0.92 9.44 -10.46
CA ARG A 72 1.61 9.63 -11.76
C ARG A 72 1.52 8.41 -12.67
N THR A 73 0.64 7.45 -12.36
CA THR A 73 0.46 6.22 -13.13
C THR A 73 -1.00 6.01 -13.51
N SER A 74 -1.28 4.94 -14.25
CA SER A 74 -2.66 4.57 -14.62
C SER A 74 -3.51 4.16 -13.42
N VAL A 75 -2.89 3.94 -12.25
CA VAL A 75 -3.61 3.66 -10.99
C VAL A 75 -4.54 4.81 -10.65
N TRP A 76 -4.10 6.07 -10.74
CA TRP A 76 -4.96 7.24 -10.46
C TRP A 76 -6.23 7.23 -11.33
N THR A 77 -6.05 7.03 -12.64
CA THR A 77 -7.17 6.96 -13.59
C THR A 77 -8.09 5.76 -13.32
N ALA A 78 -7.55 4.63 -12.85
CA ALA A 78 -8.35 3.47 -12.49
C ALA A 78 -9.21 3.75 -11.25
N VAL A 79 -8.63 4.40 -10.24
CA VAL A 79 -9.28 4.76 -8.99
C VAL A 79 -10.40 5.79 -9.21
N GLU A 80 -10.12 6.87 -9.94
CA GLU A 80 -11.13 7.86 -10.35
C GLU A 80 -12.26 7.21 -11.17
N SER A 81 -11.93 6.23 -12.01
CA SER A 81 -12.91 5.47 -12.77
C SER A 81 -13.83 4.60 -11.90
N LEU A 82 -13.45 4.27 -10.66
CA LEU A 82 -14.29 3.53 -9.70
C LEU A 82 -15.12 4.48 -8.83
N MET A 83 -14.48 5.53 -8.34
CA MET A 83 -15.06 6.41 -7.32
C MET A 83 -15.87 7.57 -7.92
N GLY A 84 -15.65 7.90 -9.19
CA GLY A 84 -16.16 9.09 -9.85
C GLY A 84 -15.06 10.12 -10.09
N GLU A 85 -15.16 10.85 -11.20
CA GLU A 85 -14.21 11.90 -11.54
C GLU A 85 -14.25 13.04 -10.51
N GLY A 86 -13.08 13.42 -9.99
CA GLY A 86 -12.92 14.41 -8.93
C GLY A 86 -13.36 13.95 -7.54
N ALA A 87 -13.77 12.68 -7.38
CA ALA A 87 -14.25 12.14 -6.11
C ALA A 87 -13.13 11.58 -5.22
N VAL A 88 -11.89 11.51 -5.71
CA VAL A 88 -10.77 10.91 -5.00
C VAL A 88 -9.84 12.00 -4.45
N GLN A 89 -9.53 11.91 -3.16
CA GLN A 89 -8.52 12.76 -2.55
C GLN A 89 -7.12 12.21 -2.86
N PRO A 90 -6.16 13.05 -3.30
CA PRO A 90 -4.79 12.61 -3.49
C PRO A 90 -4.20 12.01 -2.21
N PRO A 91 -3.51 10.87 -2.28
CA PRO A 91 -2.89 10.26 -1.11
C PRO A 91 -1.83 11.20 -0.55
N LYS A 92 -1.88 11.45 0.77
CA LYS A 92 -0.86 12.22 1.49
C LYS A 92 0.37 11.38 1.84
N GLY A 93 0.27 10.07 1.67
CA GLY A 93 1.38 9.14 1.80
C GLY A 93 0.96 7.70 1.55
N GLY A 94 1.95 6.82 1.45
CA GLY A 94 1.79 5.38 1.31
C GLY A 94 2.21 4.61 2.56
N GLN A 95 1.79 3.34 2.62
CA GLN A 95 2.35 2.35 3.53
C GLN A 95 3.41 1.55 2.78
N ILE A 96 4.62 1.48 3.31
CA ILE A 96 5.70 0.64 2.80
C ILE A 96 5.67 -0.65 3.61
N ALA A 97 5.00 -1.67 3.07
CA ALA A 97 4.82 -2.97 3.71
C ALA A 97 5.86 -3.97 3.19
N LEU A 98 6.99 -4.08 3.90
CA LEU A 98 8.07 -5.00 3.54
C LEU A 98 7.83 -6.39 4.15
N ARG A 99 8.18 -7.43 3.39
CA ARG A 99 8.21 -8.81 3.87
C ARG A 99 9.64 -9.32 3.79
N PHE A 100 10.27 -9.47 4.95
CA PHE A 100 11.62 -10.03 5.05
C PHE A 100 11.56 -11.56 5.02
N PRO A 101 12.60 -12.21 4.47
CA PRO A 101 12.73 -13.66 4.56
C PRO A 101 12.70 -14.14 6.01
N SER A 102 12.00 -15.25 6.24
CA SER A 102 12.04 -15.97 7.52
C SER A 102 13.20 -16.97 7.53
N ALA A 103 13.60 -17.42 8.71
CA ALA A 103 14.61 -18.46 8.83
C ALA A 103 14.14 -19.76 8.13
N PRO A 104 15.03 -20.53 7.50
CA PRO A 104 14.67 -21.80 6.87
C PRO A 104 13.91 -22.73 7.83
N GLY A 105 12.83 -23.34 7.33
CA GLY A 105 11.97 -24.22 8.14
C GLY A 105 10.95 -23.51 9.03
N THR A 106 10.88 -22.18 9.01
CA THR A 106 9.83 -21.43 9.71
C THR A 106 8.50 -21.56 8.96
N ASP A 107 7.46 -22.07 9.64
CA ASP A 107 6.09 -22.05 9.12
C ASP A 107 5.55 -20.60 9.14
N PRO A 108 5.16 -20.02 7.99
CA PRO A 108 4.56 -18.68 7.95
C PRO A 108 3.19 -18.60 8.64
N GLY A 109 2.57 -19.74 8.95
CA GLY A 109 1.24 -19.81 9.54
C GLY A 109 0.12 -19.49 8.54
N VAL A 110 -1.12 -19.62 8.99
CA VAL A 110 -2.30 -19.36 8.17
C VAL A 110 -2.55 -17.84 8.05
N PRO A 111 -2.76 -17.29 6.83
CA PRO A 111 -3.15 -15.90 6.65
C PRO A 111 -4.43 -15.56 7.42
N ARG A 112 -4.47 -14.36 8.01
CA ARG A 112 -5.66 -13.84 8.71
C ARG A 112 -6.22 -12.64 7.97
N GLY A 113 -7.54 -12.60 7.87
CA GLY A 113 -8.26 -11.46 7.31
C GLY A 113 -8.35 -10.29 8.29
N HIS A 114 -8.48 -9.08 7.75
CA HIS A 114 -8.88 -7.88 8.50
C HIS A 114 -9.59 -6.91 7.55
N LEU A 115 -10.21 -5.88 8.13
CA LEU A 115 -10.77 -4.75 7.39
C LEU A 115 -9.85 -3.55 7.56
N ASP A 116 -9.45 -2.95 6.44
CA ASP A 116 -8.73 -1.68 6.44
C ASP A 116 -9.64 -0.54 6.94
N GLY A 117 -9.02 0.47 7.56
CA GLY A 117 -9.74 1.62 8.13
C GLY A 117 -10.37 1.36 9.50
N LEU A 118 -10.14 0.18 10.10
CA LEU A 118 -10.51 -0.14 11.47
C LEU A 118 -9.32 0.05 12.42
N GLY A 119 -9.47 0.90 13.43
CA GLY A 119 -8.43 1.14 14.42
C GLY A 119 -8.23 -0.07 15.35
N SER A 120 -6.99 -0.53 15.45
CA SER A 120 -6.59 -1.64 16.33
C SER A 120 -5.90 -1.19 17.61
N GLY A 121 -5.52 0.09 17.69
CA GLY A 121 -4.61 0.65 18.69
C GLY A 121 -3.13 0.54 18.31
N ALA A 122 -2.77 -0.40 17.40
CA ALA A 122 -1.39 -0.62 16.98
C ALA A 122 -1.10 -0.06 15.57
N ASN A 123 -2.12 0.08 14.72
CA ASN A 123 -2.02 0.55 13.33
C ASN A 123 -2.00 2.08 13.18
N GLY A 124 -1.71 2.82 14.26
CA GLY A 124 -1.72 4.28 14.26
C GLY A 124 -3.11 4.90 14.36
N MET A 125 -4.13 4.09 14.70
CA MET A 125 -5.51 4.52 14.93
C MET A 125 -6.04 3.87 16.22
N GLU A 126 -6.74 4.66 17.05
CA GLU A 126 -7.34 4.20 18.30
C GLU A 126 -8.38 3.08 18.07
N ARG A 127 -8.50 2.17 19.04
CA ARG A 127 -9.42 1.04 18.93
C ARG A 127 -10.87 1.52 18.82
N GLY A 128 -11.59 1.01 17.82
CA GLY A 128 -12.99 1.35 17.60
C GLY A 128 -13.22 2.65 16.83
N VAL A 129 -12.15 3.31 16.35
CA VAL A 129 -12.25 4.36 15.34
C VAL A 129 -12.40 3.73 13.96
N TYR A 130 -13.24 4.33 13.13
CA TYR A 130 -13.54 3.89 11.77
C TYR A 130 -13.31 5.03 10.79
N THR A 131 -12.58 4.77 9.70
CA THR A 131 -12.49 5.69 8.57
C THR A 131 -13.18 5.10 7.35
N ARG A 132 -13.81 5.96 6.54
CA ARG A 132 -14.38 5.57 5.25
C ARG A 132 -13.33 5.86 4.18
N GLY A 133 -12.92 4.83 3.46
CA GLY A 133 -11.96 4.90 2.36
C GLY A 133 -11.92 3.58 1.59
N PHE A 134 -11.14 3.55 0.52
CA PHE A 134 -10.79 2.31 -0.18
C PHE A 134 -9.27 2.17 -0.13
N THR A 135 -8.78 0.94 -0.08
CA THR A 135 -7.34 0.65 -0.13
C THR A 135 -6.95 0.30 -1.57
N GLY A 136 -5.99 1.04 -2.12
CA GLY A 136 -5.28 0.67 -3.35
C GLY A 136 -3.93 0.07 -3.00
N LEU A 137 -3.63 -1.13 -3.49
CA LEU A 137 -2.34 -1.78 -3.32
C LEU A 137 -1.53 -1.72 -4.61
N ALA A 138 -0.41 -1.02 -4.59
CA ALA A 138 0.61 -1.13 -5.62
C ALA A 138 1.54 -2.30 -5.26
N VAL A 139 1.22 -3.49 -5.77
CA VAL A 139 2.01 -4.70 -5.52
C VAL A 139 3.12 -4.81 -6.56
N VAL A 140 4.36 -4.89 -6.09
CA VAL A 140 5.53 -5.23 -6.89
C VAL A 140 5.89 -6.67 -6.55
N LEU A 141 5.78 -7.57 -7.53
CA LEU A 141 6.14 -8.99 -7.40
C LEU A 141 7.64 -9.20 -7.72
#